data_AF-W0Q957-F1
#
_entry.id   AF-W0Q957-F1
#
_cell.length_a   1.000
_cell.length_b   1.000
_cell.length_c   1.000
_cell.angle_alpha   90.00
_cell.angle_beta   90.00
_cell.angle_gamma   90.00
#
_symmetry.space_group_name_H-M   'P 1'
#
loop_
_entity.id
_entity.type
_entity.pdbx_description
1 polymer ?
#
loop_
_entity_poly.entity_id
_entity_poly.type
_entity_poly.pdbx_seq_one_letter_code
_entity_poly.pdbx_strand_id
1 'polypeptide(L)'
;MLKRILGVTLCAVLVSATAIANVKTSSLTVAKPTLSKTLPTECEKMFNTANKLVSDAEKQPGTHTQLVKMKNKLSSTKQQILKMDTVLQQKSCEKGLTALNNLRQKHQ
;
A
#
# COMPACT_ATOMS: atom_id res chain seq x y z
N MET A 1 19.93 35.35 -57.65
CA MET A 1 18.61 35.93 -57.98
C MET A 1 17.55 35.11 -57.24
N LEU A 2 17.35 35.38 -55.94
CA LEU A 2 16.30 36.24 -55.36
C LEU A 2 14.92 35.54 -55.23
N LYS A 3 14.69 35.07 -54.00
CA LYS A 3 13.45 35.05 -53.20
C LYS A 3 12.24 34.22 -53.66
N ARG A 4 11.60 33.69 -52.60
CA ARG A 4 10.18 33.38 -52.33
C ARG A 4 10.08 31.89 -51.97
N ILE A 5 9.43 31.45 -50.90
CA ILE A 5 8.00 31.57 -50.56
C ILE A 5 7.93 31.15 -49.06
N LEU A 6 7.58 32.07 -48.16
CA LEU A 6 6.24 32.26 -47.57
C LEU A 6 5.97 31.31 -46.39
N GLY A 7 5.92 31.90 -45.20
CA GLY A 7 5.62 31.22 -43.95
C GLY A 7 4.23 30.62 -43.92
N VAL A 8 4.16 29.39 -43.42
CA VAL A 8 2.90 28.68 -43.16
C VAL A 8 2.62 28.78 -41.66
N THR A 9 1.83 29.78 -41.30
CA THR A 9 1.20 29.91 -39.99
C THR A 9 0.08 28.86 -39.90
N LEU A 10 0.37 27.70 -39.33
CA LEU A 10 -0.62 26.65 -39.11
C LEU A 10 -1.24 26.82 -37.73
N CYS A 11 -2.38 27.51 -37.67
CA CYS A 11 -3.31 27.47 -36.55
C CYS A 11 -3.82 26.03 -36.37
N ALA A 12 -3.47 25.39 -35.25
CA ALA A 12 -4.10 24.16 -34.79
C ALA A 12 -4.87 24.45 -33.50
N VAL A 13 -6.14 24.85 -33.64
CA VAL A 13 -7.12 24.80 -32.55
C VAL A 13 -7.91 23.50 -32.72
N LEU A 14 -7.52 22.47 -31.99
CA LEU A 14 -8.32 21.25 -31.85
C LEU A 14 -8.97 21.25 -30.47
N VAL A 15 -10.26 21.60 -30.46
CA VAL A 15 -11.16 21.45 -29.30
C VAL A 15 -11.37 19.96 -29.07
N SER A 16 -10.86 19.46 -27.94
CA SER A 16 -11.09 18.08 -27.50
C SER A 16 -12.33 18.05 -26.62
N ALA A 17 -13.41 17.41 -27.08
CA ALA A 17 -14.60 17.17 -26.28
C ALA A 17 -14.26 16.25 -25.09
N THR A 18 -14.42 16.75 -23.86
CA THR A 18 -14.31 15.93 -22.65
C THR A 18 -15.58 15.12 -22.47
N ALA A 19 -15.58 13.86 -22.91
CA ALA A 19 -16.61 12.91 -22.53
C ALA A 19 -16.46 12.56 -21.04
N ILE A 20 -17.42 12.98 -20.23
CA ILE A 20 -17.48 12.67 -18.79
C ILE A 20 -18.11 11.29 -18.66
N ALA A 21 -17.30 10.25 -18.47
CA ALA A 21 -17.81 8.91 -18.18
C ALA A 21 -18.44 8.90 -16.77
N ASN A 22 -19.77 8.83 -16.71
CA ASN A 22 -20.52 8.68 -15.47
C ASN A 22 -20.37 7.24 -14.96
N VAL A 23 -19.41 7.01 -14.05
CA VAL A 23 -19.24 5.70 -13.42
C VAL A 23 -20.29 5.51 -12.33
N LYS A 24 -21.24 4.61 -12.57
CA LYS A 24 -22.24 4.18 -11.59
C LYS A 24 -21.54 3.29 -10.55
N THR A 25 -20.94 3.90 -9.54
CA THR A 25 -20.38 3.17 -8.39
C THR A 25 -21.53 2.61 -7.56
N SER A 26 -21.70 1.29 -7.60
CA SER A 26 -22.60 0.56 -6.70
C SER A 26 -22.26 0.92 -5.26
N SER A 27 -23.23 1.48 -4.54
CA SER A 27 -23.14 1.76 -3.11
C SER A 27 -23.06 0.43 -2.36
N LEU A 28 -21.84 0.01 -2.01
CA LEU A 28 -21.65 -1.04 -1.02
C LEU A 28 -21.96 -0.44 0.34
N THR A 29 -23.09 -0.84 0.93
CA THR A 29 -23.39 -0.63 2.34
C THR A 29 -22.31 -1.31 3.16
N VAL A 30 -21.33 -0.53 3.61
CA VAL A 30 -20.31 -0.96 4.58
C VAL A 30 -21.04 -1.18 5.91
N ALA A 31 -21.25 -2.45 6.25
CA ALA A 31 -21.72 -2.83 7.57
C ALA A 31 -20.75 -2.26 8.62
N LYS A 32 -21.31 -1.54 9.61
CA LYS A 32 -20.56 -0.90 10.68
C LYS A 32 -19.75 -1.95 11.46
N PRO A 33 -18.41 -1.89 11.52
CA PRO A 33 -17.64 -2.87 12.26
C PRO A 33 -17.91 -2.76 13.75
N THR A 34 -18.23 -3.90 14.36
CA THR A 34 -18.11 -4.12 15.79
C THR A 34 -16.63 -4.05 16.14
N LEU A 35 -16.23 -3.01 16.86
CA LEU A 35 -14.86 -2.75 17.30
C LEU A 35 -14.43 -3.79 18.33
N SER A 36 -14.02 -4.97 17.88
CA SER A 36 -13.29 -5.91 18.74
C SER A 36 -11.91 -5.31 19.04
N LYS A 37 -11.66 -4.97 20.33
CA LYS A 37 -10.39 -4.40 20.81
C LYS A 37 -9.20 -5.35 20.71
N THR A 38 -9.42 -6.58 20.26
CA THR A 38 -8.44 -7.65 20.16
C THR A 38 -8.14 -7.94 18.70
N LEU A 39 -6.84 -7.88 18.33
CA LEU A 39 -6.38 -8.26 17.01
C LEU A 39 -6.79 -9.72 16.72
N PRO A 40 -7.25 -10.04 15.50
CA PRO A 40 -7.42 -11.41 15.06
C PRO A 40 -6.10 -12.19 15.23
N THR A 41 -6.20 -13.47 15.57
CA THR A 41 -5.04 -14.37 15.80
C THR A 41 -4.04 -14.34 14.65
N GLU A 42 -4.51 -14.17 13.41
CA GLU A 42 -3.66 -14.14 12.21
C GLU A 42 -2.82 -12.86 12.15
N CYS A 43 -3.37 -11.73 12.59
CA CYS A 43 -2.62 -10.49 12.75
C CYS A 43 -1.52 -10.63 13.80
N GLU A 44 -1.81 -11.29 14.91
CA GLU A 44 -0.82 -11.50 15.97
C GLU A 44 0.36 -12.32 15.45
N LYS A 45 0.10 -13.43 14.75
CA LYS A 45 1.14 -14.24 14.10
C LYS A 45 1.96 -13.44 13.09
N MET A 46 1.31 -12.60 12.28
CA MET A 46 1.98 -11.73 11.31
C MET A 46 2.96 -10.78 12.00
N PHE A 47 2.46 -10.04 13.00
CA PHE A 47 3.24 -9.04 13.71
C PHE A 47 4.38 -9.68 14.52
N ASN A 48 4.14 -10.83 15.14
CA ASN A 48 5.19 -11.57 15.86
C ASN A 48 6.30 -12.03 14.91
N THR A 49 5.94 -12.57 13.75
CA THR A 49 6.91 -12.98 12.72
C THR A 49 7.71 -11.78 12.22
N ALA A 50 7.03 -10.67 11.91
CA ALA A 50 7.70 -9.44 11.49
C ALA A 50 8.63 -8.87 12.57
N ASN A 51 8.22 -8.85 13.84
CA ASN A 51 9.05 -8.42 14.97
C ASN A 51 10.29 -9.30 15.12
N LYS A 52 10.16 -10.62 14.94
CA LYS A 52 11.30 -11.54 14.96
C LYS A 52 12.27 -11.23 13.83
N LEU A 53 11.77 -11.00 12.61
CA LEU A 53 12.61 -10.59 11.48
C LEU A 53 13.35 -9.27 11.75
N VAL A 54 12.66 -8.28 12.33
CA VAL A 54 13.28 -7.00 12.72
C VAL A 54 14.38 -7.24 13.75
N SER A 55 14.13 -8.06 14.78
CA SER A 55 15.13 -8.36 15.81
C SER A 55 16.33 -9.14 15.26
N ASP A 56 16.10 -10.08 14.34
CA ASP A 56 17.19 -10.80 13.67
C ASP A 56 18.03 -9.85 12.80
N ALA A 57 17.38 -8.91 12.11
CA ALA A 57 18.07 -7.88 11.34
C ALA A 57 18.83 -6.88 12.25
N GLU A 58 18.34 -6.60 13.46
CA GLU A 58 19.04 -5.72 14.43
C GLU A 58 20.39 -6.31 14.88
N LYS A 59 20.52 -7.64 14.84
CA LYS A 59 21.79 -8.32 15.14
C LYS A 59 22.77 -8.30 13.97
N GLN A 60 22.32 -7.92 12.76
CA GLN A 60 23.21 -7.83 11.59
C GLN A 60 23.96 -6.49 11.59
N PRO A 61 25.30 -6.50 11.47
CA PRO A 61 26.10 -5.29 11.44
C PRO A 61 25.75 -4.42 10.24
N GLY A 62 25.58 -3.11 10.45
CA GLY A 62 25.28 -2.13 9.39
C GLY A 62 23.79 -1.82 9.16
N THR A 63 22.87 -2.49 9.86
CA THR A 63 21.42 -2.40 9.58
C THR A 63 20.63 -1.47 10.51
N HIS A 64 21.26 -0.94 11.57
CA HIS A 64 20.59 -0.26 12.68
C HIS A 64 19.73 0.96 12.29
N THR A 65 20.20 1.81 11.38
CA THR A 65 19.50 3.07 11.02
C THR A 65 18.20 2.82 10.25
N GLN A 66 18.17 1.77 9.41
CA GLN A 66 16.98 1.41 8.63
C GLN A 66 15.97 0.62 9.47
N LEU A 67 16.44 -0.12 10.48
CA LEU A 67 15.59 -0.91 11.35
C LEU A 67 14.76 -0.09 12.32
N VAL A 68 15.29 1.02 12.83
CA VAL A 68 14.49 1.95 13.65
C VAL A 68 13.27 2.45 12.87
N LYS A 69 13.45 2.80 11.58
CA LYS A 69 12.35 3.19 10.70
C LYS A 69 11.36 2.04 10.48
N MET A 70 11.86 0.82 10.30
CA MET A 70 11.02 -0.37 10.12
C MET A 70 10.19 -0.67 11.37
N LYS A 71 10.79 -0.60 12.57
CA LYS A 71 10.10 -0.81 13.84
C LYS A 71 9.01 0.24 14.07
N ASN A 72 9.30 1.51 13.79
CA ASN A 72 8.32 2.58 13.90
C ASN A 72 7.15 2.39 12.92
N LYS A 73 7.44 2.00 11.68
CA LYS A 73 6.40 1.67 10.69
C LYS A 73 5.57 0.47 11.14
N LEU A 74 6.19 -0.61 11.64
CA LEU A 74 5.50 -1.81 12.09
C LEU A 74 4.55 -1.51 13.26
N SER A 75 4.99 -0.70 14.22
CA SER A 75 4.17 -0.23 15.35
C SER A 75 3.00 0.64 14.89
N SER A 76 3.26 1.59 13.98
CA SER A 76 2.22 2.43 13.39
C SER A 76 1.17 1.60 12.63
N THR A 77 1.62 0.62 11.82
CA THR A 77 0.72 -0.31 11.12
C THR A 77 -0.13 -1.11 12.10
N LYS A 78 0.43 -1.58 13.23
CA LYS A 78 -0.34 -2.27 14.27
C LYS A 78 -1.46 -1.39 14.82
N GLN A 79 -1.17 -0.13 15.12
CA GLN A 79 -2.17 0.83 15.58
C GLN A 79 -3.20 1.18 14.51
N GLN A 80 -2.79 1.25 13.24
CA GLN A 80 -3.70 1.51 12.13
C GLN A 80 -4.67 0.35 11.92
N ILE A 81 -4.17 -0.90 11.92
CA ILE A 81 -4.99 -2.10 11.79
C ILE A 81 -6.01 -2.16 12.93
N LEU A 82 -5.62 -1.85 14.18
CA LEU A 82 -6.55 -1.78 15.32
C LEU A 82 -7.70 -0.79 15.13
N LYS A 83 -7.53 0.25 14.29
CA LYS A 83 -8.57 1.24 13.97
C LYS A 83 -9.41 0.86 12.74
N MET A 84 -9.04 -0.20 12.01
CA MET A 84 -9.75 -0.67 10.82
C MET A 84 -10.86 -1.67 11.18
N ASP A 85 -11.77 -1.87 10.22
CA ASP A 85 -12.79 -2.91 10.26
C ASP A 85 -12.18 -4.32 10.42
N THR A 86 -12.78 -5.17 11.26
CA THR A 86 -12.29 -6.52 11.58
C THR A 86 -12.16 -7.42 10.35
N VAL A 87 -13.05 -7.32 9.37
CA VAL A 87 -12.95 -8.10 8.11
C VAL A 87 -11.72 -7.64 7.30
N LEU A 88 -11.50 -6.32 7.26
CA LEU A 88 -10.33 -5.75 6.60
C LEU A 88 -9.03 -6.04 7.35
N GLN A 89 -9.06 -6.08 8.68
CA GLN A 89 -7.93 -6.50 9.52
C GLN A 89 -7.51 -7.92 9.15
N GLN A 90 -8.44 -8.87 9.15
CA GLN A 90 -8.15 -10.28 8.87
C GLN A 90 -7.55 -10.46 7.47
N LYS A 91 -8.17 -9.84 6.44
CA LYS A 91 -7.67 -9.90 5.07
C LYS A 91 -6.29 -9.24 4.89
N SER A 92 -6.05 -8.12 5.56
CA SER A 92 -4.76 -7.44 5.51
C SER A 92 -3.66 -8.29 6.15
N CYS A 93 -3.97 -8.93 7.27
CA CYS A 93 -3.03 -9.77 8.00
C CYS A 93 -2.75 -11.11 7.31
N GLU A 94 -3.76 -11.73 6.70
CA GLU A 94 -3.58 -12.93 5.87
C GLU A 94 -2.67 -12.65 4.67
N LYS A 95 -2.90 -11.53 3.98
CA LYS A 95 -2.05 -11.11 2.86
C LYS A 95 -0.64 -10.79 3.32
N GLY A 96 -0.49 -10.16 4.49
CA GLY A 96 0.81 -9.89 5.11
C GLY A 96 1.55 -11.16 5.52
N LEU A 97 0.86 -12.15 6.11
CA LEU A 97 1.43 -13.46 6.42
C LEU A 97 1.90 -14.20 5.17
N THR A 98 1.06 -14.21 4.12
CA THR A 98 1.41 -14.82 2.83
C THR A 98 2.64 -14.14 2.24
N ALA A 99 2.70 -12.82 2.25
CA ALA A 99 3.86 -12.07 1.78
C ALA A 99 5.12 -12.38 2.59
N LEU A 100 5.03 -12.44 3.93
CA LEU A 100 6.14 -12.81 4.80
C LEU A 100 6.63 -14.24 4.54
N ASN A 101 5.72 -15.20 4.37
CA ASN A 101 6.07 -16.58 4.04
C ASN A 101 6.75 -16.69 2.68
N ASN A 102 6.25 -15.99 1.66
CA ASN A 102 6.88 -15.94 0.35
C ASN A 102 8.28 -15.31 0.41
N LEU A 103 8.47 -14.26 1.21
CA LEU A 103 9.79 -13.67 1.44
C LEU A 103 10.72 -14.65 2.15
N ARG A 104 10.26 -15.35 3.19
CA ARG A 104 11.06 -16.39 3.85
C ARG A 104 11.46 -17.48 2.88
N GLN A 105 10.53 -18.01 2.08
CA GLN A 105 10.84 -19.05 1.08
C GLN A 105 11.86 -18.59 0.02
N LYS A 106 11.87 -17.30 -0.34
CA LYS A 106 12.86 -16.75 -1.28
C LYS A 106 14.26 -16.55 -0.70
N HIS A 107 14.35 -16.45 0.62
CA HIS A 107 15.61 -16.18 1.36
C HIS A 107 16.01 -17.34 2.28
N GLN A 108 15.36 -18.49 2.15
CA GLN A 108 15.76 -19.79 2.70
C GLN A 108 16.52 -20.56 1.63
#